data_AF-A0A2T7TT09-F1
#
_entry.id   AF-A0A2T7TT09-F1
#
_cell.length_a   1.000
_cell.length_b   1.000
_cell.length_c   1.000
_cell.angle_alpha   90.00
_cell.angle_beta   90.00
_cell.angle_gamma   90.00
#
_symmetry.space_group_name_H-M   'P 1'
#
loop_
_entity.id
_entity.type
_entity.pdbx_description
1 polymer ?
#
loop_
_entity_poly.entity_id
_entity_poly.type
_entity_poly.pdbx_seq_one_letter_code
_entity_poly.pdbx_strand_id
1 'polypeptide(L)' 'MIDLSRGITSATRRYQRELEPSRGVGRQLSGSTLGVIGYGHIGRRLCGIAVAIGMRVLVFDPHITIGPPWLGSAKIARSA' A
#
# COMPACT_ATOMS: atom_id res chain seq x y z
N MET A 1 2.65 -1.85 5.26
CA MET A 1 3.16 -1.98 3.87
C MET A 1 4.65 -1.69 3.77
N ILE A 2 5.11 -0.48 4.13
CA ILE A 2 6.53 -0.08 4.02
C ILE A 2 7.45 -1.02 4.82
N ASP A 3 7.12 -1.26 6.10
CA ASP A 3 7.87 -2.17 6.97
C ASP A 3 8.08 -3.56 6.32
N LEU A 4 6.98 -4.21 5.93
CA LEU A 4 7.01 -5.53 5.28
C LEU A 4 7.79 -5.52 3.96
N SER A 5 7.69 -4.45 3.16
CA SER A 5 8.38 -4.37 1.87
C SER A 5 9.90 -4.21 2.00
N ARG A 6 10.38 -3.75 3.16
CA ARG A 6 11.80 -3.44 3.40
C ARG A 6 12.43 -4.28 4.52
N GLY A 7 11.64 -5.06 5.26
CA GLY A 7 12.09 -5.86 6.41
C GLY A 7 12.64 -4.99 7.54
N ILE A 8 12.02 -3.84 7.83
CA ILE A 8 12.56 -2.87 8.81
C ILE A 8 12.53 -3.47 10.21
N THR A 9 11.37 -3.94 10.67
CA THR A 9 11.19 -4.53 12.00
C THR A 9 12.11 -5.72 12.22
N SER A 10 12.28 -6.59 11.21
CA SER A 10 13.18 -7.76 11.33
C SER A 10 14.65 -7.33 11.39
N ALA A 11 15.07 -6.37 10.58
CA ALA A 11 16.42 -5.81 10.62
C ALA A 11 16.70 -5.12 11.97
N THR A 12 15.77 -4.30 12.47
CA THR A 12 15.85 -3.65 13.78
C THR A 12 15.94 -4.67 14.91
N ARG A 13 15.13 -5.73 14.89
CA ARG A 13 15.18 -6.79 15.91
C ARG A 13 16.50 -7.55 15.91
N ARG A 14 17.10 -7.81 14.75
CA ARG A 14 18.41 -8.46 14.65
C ARG A 14 19.49 -7.55 15.23
N TYR A 15 19.48 -6.27 14.85
CA TYR A 15 20.38 -5.27 15.39
C TYR A 15 20.31 -5.18 16.92
N GLN A 16 19.10 -5.14 17.49
CA GLN A 16 18.88 -5.10 18.95
C GLN A 16 19.39 -6.35 19.69
N ARG A 17 19.61 -7.45 18.97
CA ARG A 17 20.19 -8.69 19.51
C ARG A 17 21.67 -8.82 19.18
N GLU A 18 22.31 -7.73 18.75
CA GLU A 18 23.72 -7.71 18.33
C GLU A 18 24.01 -8.68 17.18
N LEU A 19 22.99 -9.00 16.38
CA LEU A 19 23.11 -9.80 15.17
C LEU A 19 23.19 -8.90 13.94
N GLU A 20 24.02 -9.29 12.97
CA GLU A 20 24.10 -8.60 11.69
C GLU A 20 22.72 -8.49 11.01
N PRO A 21 22.26 -7.25 10.68
CA PRO A 21 21.00 -7.04 10.01
C PRO A 21 21.08 -7.53 8.56
N SER A 22 20.39 -8.63 8.26
CA SER A 22 20.28 -9.10 6.88
C SER A 22 19.38 -8.15 6.07
N ARG A 23 19.97 -7.50 5.07
CA ARG A 23 19.25 -6.66 4.11
C ARG A 23 18.95 -7.48 2.86
N GLY A 24 17.83 -8.19 2.86
CA GLY A 24 17.31 -8.83 1.65
C GLY A 24 16.90 -7.80 0.59
N VAL A 25 16.74 -8.23 -0.66
CA VAL A 25 16.15 -7.37 -1.70
C VAL A 25 14.68 -7.15 -1.37
N GLY A 26 14.34 -5.93 -0.94
CA GLY A 26 12.97 -5.53 -0.66
C GLY A 26 12.14 -5.36 -1.94
N ARG A 27 10.83 -5.12 -1.79
CA ARG A 27 9.92 -4.86 -2.91
C ARG A 27 9.71 -3.36 -3.11
N GLN A 28 9.85 -2.89 -4.35
CA GLN A 28 9.52 -1.51 -4.72
C GLN A 28 7.99 -1.33 -4.72
N LEU A 29 7.50 -0.37 -3.92
CA LEU A 29 6.07 -0.11 -3.81
C LEU A 29 5.55 0.73 -4.97
N SER A 30 6.33 1.71 -5.43
CA SER A 30 5.96 2.48 -6.63
C SER A 30 5.78 1.53 -7.83
N GLY A 31 4.70 1.71 -8.59
CA GLY A 31 4.31 0.83 -9.69
C GLY A 31 3.63 -0.47 -9.29
N SER A 32 3.68 -0.88 -8.01
CA SER A 32 2.94 -2.05 -7.51
C SER A 32 1.44 -1.75 -7.35
N THR A 33 0.64 -2.81 -7.25
CA THR A 33 -0.81 -2.72 -7.00
C THR A 33 -1.14 -2.95 -5.52
N LEU A 34 -1.94 -2.06 -4.93
CA LEU A 34 -2.55 -2.21 -3.61
C LEU A 34 -4.04 -2.56 -3.78
N GLY A 35 -4.46 -3.72 -3.28
CA GLY A 35 -5.87 -4.07 -3.12
C GLY A 35 -6.40 -3.62 -1.77
N VAL A 36 -7.56 -2.97 -1.74
CA VAL A 36 -8.23 -2.49 -0.53
C VAL A 36 -9.66 -3.03 -0.48
N ILE A 37 -9.99 -3.71 0.61
CA ILE A 37 -11.34 -4.20 0.90
C ILE A 37 -11.93 -3.28 1.98
N GLY A 38 -12.98 -2.55 1.62
CA GLY A 38 -13.58 -1.49 2.43
C GLY A 38 -13.03 -0.10 2.12
N TYR A 39 -13.91 0.84 1.80
CA TYR A 39 -13.62 2.22 1.41
C TYR A 39 -14.21 3.26 2.38
N GLY A 40 -14.17 2.95 3.67
CA GLY A 40 -14.48 3.88 4.76
C GLY A 40 -13.35 4.89 5.03
N HIS A 41 -13.38 5.54 6.20
CA HIS A 41 -12.44 6.62 6.55
C HIS A 41 -10.96 6.21 6.43
N ILE A 42 -10.59 5.05 6.96
CA ILE A 42 -9.21 4.55 6.93
C ILE A 42 -8.81 4.19 5.49
N GLY A 43 -9.67 3.43 4.79
CA GLY A 43 -9.42 3.00 3.42
C GLY A 43 -9.20 4.17 2.47
N ARG A 44 -10.02 5.22 2.56
CA ARG A 44 -9.86 6.45 1.77
C ARG A 44 -8.51 7.13 1.99
N ARG A 45 -8.11 7.31 3.25
CA ARG A 45 -6.81 7.91 3.59
C ARG A 45 -5.65 7.05 3.10
N LEU A 46 -5.73 5.74 3.28
CA LEU A 46 -4.71 4.79 2.82
C LEU A 46 -4.57 4.81 1.29
N CYS A 47 -5.69 4.81 0.56
CA CYS A 47 -5.70 4.89 -0.90
C CYS A 47 -5.03 6.19 -1.39
N GLY A 48 -5.32 7.32 -0.75
CA GLY A 48 -4.68 8.60 -1.08
C GLY A 48 -3.16 8.55 -0.94
N ILE A 49 -2.66 7.97 0.16
CA ILE A 49 -1.21 7.79 0.38
C ILE A 49 -0.62 6.83 -0.67
N ALA A 50 -1.29 5.72 -0.96
CA ALA A 50 -0.82 4.72 -1.92
C ALA A 50 -0.70 5.30 -3.34
N VAL A 51 -1.68 6.09 -3.78
CA VAL A 51 -1.62 6.83 -5.05
C VAL A 51 -0.47 7.83 -5.04
N ALA A 52 -0.31 8.59 -3.96
CA ALA A 52 0.76 9.60 -3.86
C ALA A 52 2.18 9.00 -3.95
N ILE A 53 2.37 7.76 -3.49
CA ILE A 53 3.65 7.04 -3.65
C ILE A 53 3.75 6.23 -4.95
N GLY A 54 2.83 6.45 -5.89
CA GLY A 54 2.87 5.88 -7.25
C GLY A 54 2.34 4.45 -7.37
N MET A 55 1.49 3.99 -6.45
CA MET A 55 0.85 2.69 -6.57
C MET A 55 -0.41 2.75 -7.44
N ARG A 56 -0.74 1.62 -8.06
CA ARG A 56 -2.10 1.37 -8.58
C ARG A 56 -2.97 0.89 -7.43
N VAL A 57 -4.18 1.42 -7.29
CA VAL A 57 -5.07 1.02 -6.18
C VAL A 57 -6.30 0.34 -6.77
N LEU A 58 -6.66 -0.82 -6.23
CA LEU A 58 -7.92 -1.50 -6.52
C LEU A 58 -8.75 -1.50 -5.25
N VAL A 59 -10.02 -1.13 -5.34
CA VAL A 59 -10.88 -1.04 -4.17
C VAL A 59 -12.17 -1.82 -4.42
N PHE A 60 -12.61 -2.54 -3.38
CA PHE A 60 -13.92 -3.16 -3.31
C PHE A 60 -14.63 -2.73 -2.02
N ASP A 61 -15.85 -2.22 -2.12
CA ASP A 61 -16.72 -1.90 -1.00
C ASP A 61 -18.20 -2.17 -1.39
N PRO A 62 -18.94 -3.04 -0.69
CA PRO A 62 -20.34 -3.34 -1.03
C PRO A 62 -21.33 -2.18 -0.85
N HIS A 63 -20.99 -1.18 -0.04
CA HIS A 63 -21.90 -0.12 0.40
C HIS A 63 -21.60 1.23 -0.25
N ILE A 64 -20.53 1.34 -1.05
CA ILE A 64 -20.09 2.60 -1.64
C ILE A 64 -19.94 2.44 -3.15
N THR A 65 -20.63 3.30 -3.89
CA THR A 65 -20.36 3.46 -5.33
C THR A 65 -19.13 4.34 -5.50
N ILE A 66 -18.04 3.74 -5.95
CA ILE A 66 -16.80 4.46 -6.27
C ILE A 66 -16.97 5.09 -7.64
N GLY A 67 -16.99 6.42 -7.68
CA GLY A 67 -17.13 7.19 -8.92
C GLY A 67 -15.95 6.99 -9.90
N PRO A 68 -16.12 7.38 -11.17
CA PRO A 68 -15.14 7.11 -12.20
C PRO A 68 -13.77 7.80 -11.99
N PRO A 69 -12.66 7.16 -12.39
CA PRO A 69 -11.29 7.56 -12.01
C PRO A 69 -10.71 8.83 -12.67
N TRP A 70 -11.45 9.53 -13.54
CA TRP A 70 -10.89 10.63 -14.36
C TRP A 70 -10.97 12.04 -13.76
N LEU A 71 -11.47 12.23 -12.54
CA LEU A 71 -11.51 13.57 -11.90
C LEU A 71 -10.21 13.97 -11.17
N GLY A 72 -9.13 13.20 -11.31
CA GLY A 72 -7.80 13.57 -10.81
C GLY A 72 -6.91 12.37 -10.55
N SER A 73 -6.13 11.98 -11.56
CA SER A 73 -4.87 11.18 -11.54
C SER A 73 -4.72 9.93 -10.64
N ALA A 74 -5.76 9.49 -9.93
CA ALA A 74 -5.75 8.31 -9.10
C ALA A 74 -6.27 7.12 -9.90
N LYS A 75 -5.39 6.19 -10.25
CA LYS A 75 -5.75 4.89 -10.86
C LYS A 75 -6.40 3.98 -9.80
N ILE A 76 -7.57 4.39 -9.31
CA ILE A 76 -8.44 3.58 -8.46
C ILE A 76 -9.39 2.84 -9.41
N ALA A 77 -9.14 1.56 -9.65
CA ALA A 77 -10.04 0.74 -10.45
C ALA A 77 -10.93 -0.12 -9.54
N ARG A 78 -12.21 -0.20 -9.91
CA ARG A 78 -13.19 -1.07 -9.28
C ARG A 78 -12.94 -2.51 -9.74
N SER A 79 -12.79 -3.44 -8.80
CA SER A 79 -12.91 -4.87 -9.11
C SER A 79 -14.38 -5.16 -9.34
N ALA A 80 -14.73 -5.69 -10.52
CA ALA A 80 -16.04 -6.27 -10.79
C ALA A 80 -16.33 -7.41 -9.82
#